data_AF-A0A920QX57-F1
#
_entry.id   AF-A0A920QX57-F1
#
_cell.length_a   1.000
_cell.length_b   1.000
_cell.length_c   1.000
_cell.angle_alpha   90.00
_cell.angle_beta   90.00
_cell.angle_gamma   90.00
#
_symmetry.space_group_name_H-M   'P 1'
#
loop_
_entity.id
_entity.type
_entity.pdbx_description
1 polymer ?
#
loop_
_entity_poly.entity_id
_entity_poly.type
_entity_poly.pdbx_seq_one_letter_code
_entity_poly.pdbx_strand_id
1 'polypeptide(L)'
;MTQDERLEGSRVILKDEIIVAATFASVQDSSKQVGRVDFVVSHPDFRGLGLGKVVLIEVLRFLQKKNYKTIMLYTDDWRIPALGMYLSLGFEPEITRHDMPGRWDKIKNTLDSKSKK
;
A
#
# COMPACT_ATOMS: atom_id res chain seq x y z
N MET A 1 1.02 18.22 3.59
CA MET A 1 0.95 18.00 2.13
C MET A 1 -0.08 18.94 1.53
N THR A 2 0.29 19.73 0.52
CA THR A 2 -0.67 20.54 -0.26
C THR A 2 -1.40 19.67 -1.29
N GLN A 3 -2.43 20.22 -1.95
CA GLN A 3 -3.11 19.51 -3.04
C GLN A 3 -2.15 19.21 -4.20
N ASP A 4 -1.29 20.16 -4.56
CA ASP A 4 -0.30 19.99 -5.63
C ASP A 4 0.71 18.89 -5.30
N GLU A 5 1.18 18.83 -4.06
CA GLU A 5 2.11 17.79 -3.61
C GLU A 5 1.44 16.39 -3.62
N ARG A 6 0.13 16.30 -3.31
CA ARG A 6 -0.63 15.05 -3.46
C ARG A 6 -0.70 14.61 -4.92
N LEU A 7 -0.97 15.54 -5.83
CA LEU A 7 -1.04 15.25 -7.26
C LEU A 7 0.33 14.80 -7.78
N GLU A 8 1.38 15.54 -7.46
CA GLU A 8 2.78 15.24 -7.82
C GLU A 8 3.22 13.87 -7.29
N GLY A 9 2.76 13.49 -6.10
CA GLY A 9 3.14 12.25 -5.45
C GLY A 9 2.33 11.03 -5.87
N SER A 10 1.18 11.21 -6.50
CA SER A 10 0.28 10.10 -6.87
C SER A 10 0.71 9.45 -8.18
N ARG A 11 0.41 8.16 -8.36
CA ARG A 11 0.87 7.36 -9.50
C ARG A 11 -0.28 6.59 -10.11
N VAL A 12 -0.32 6.59 -11.44
CA VAL A 12 -1.20 5.75 -12.25
C VAL A 12 -0.37 5.02 -13.29
N ILE A 13 -0.82 3.83 -13.68
CA ILE A 13 -0.34 3.14 -14.88
C ILE A 13 -1.47 3.16 -15.89
N LEU A 14 -1.19 3.69 -17.08
CA LEU A 14 -2.12 3.73 -18.21
C LEU A 14 -1.74 2.64 -19.21
N LYS A 15 -2.75 1.96 -19.75
CA LYS A 15 -2.63 1.07 -20.90
C LYS A 15 -3.83 1.30 -21.81
N ASP A 16 -3.59 1.66 -23.08
CA ASP A 16 -4.65 1.91 -24.07
C ASP A 16 -5.72 2.89 -23.53
N GLU A 17 -5.26 3.98 -22.92
CA GLU A 17 -6.08 5.01 -22.23
C GLU A 17 -6.88 4.54 -21.00
N ILE A 18 -6.72 3.30 -20.57
CA ILE A 18 -7.35 2.75 -19.36
C ILE A 18 -6.35 2.82 -18.20
N ILE A 19 -6.81 3.32 -17.04
CA ILE A 19 -6.04 3.24 -15.79
C ILE A 19 -6.07 1.79 -15.30
N VAL A 20 -4.93 1.11 -15.39
CA VAL A 20 -4.79 -0.30 -14.99
C VAL A 20 -4.25 -0.47 -13.57
N ALA A 21 -3.65 0.57 -12.99
CA ALA A 21 -3.31 0.64 -11.57
C ALA A 21 -3.23 2.10 -11.11
N ALA A 22 -3.50 2.33 -9.82
CA ALA A 22 -3.38 3.65 -9.20
C ALA A 22 -3.00 3.54 -7.72
N THR A 23 -2.34 4.56 -7.20
CA THR A 23 -2.05 4.77 -5.78
C THR A 23 -1.81 6.26 -5.53
N PHE A 24 -2.27 6.77 -4.39
CA PHE A 24 -2.21 8.20 -4.08
C PHE A 24 -1.30 8.49 -2.88
N ALA A 25 -0.50 9.54 -3.01
CA ALA A 25 0.23 10.13 -1.89
C ALA A 25 -0.72 10.97 -1.03
N SER A 26 -0.61 10.83 0.28
CA SER A 26 -1.45 11.49 1.26
C SER A 26 -0.68 11.70 2.56
N VAL A 27 -1.29 12.38 3.52
CA VAL A 27 -0.70 12.64 4.84
C VAL A 27 -1.68 12.21 5.90
N GLN A 28 -1.18 11.50 6.91
CA GLN A 28 -1.93 11.19 8.12
C GLN A 28 -1.76 12.30 9.16
N ASP A 29 -0.51 12.74 9.39
CA ASP A 29 -0.16 13.81 10.32
C ASP A 29 1.03 14.59 9.76
N SER A 30 0.78 15.82 9.31
CA SER A 30 1.83 16.68 8.75
C SER A 30 2.82 17.17 9.81
N SER A 31 2.37 17.35 11.06
CA SER A 31 3.24 17.84 12.13
C SER A 31 4.30 16.81 12.53
N LYS A 32 3.96 15.53 12.40
CA LYS A 32 4.85 14.39 12.70
C LYS A 32 5.53 13.80 11.47
N GLN A 33 5.38 14.41 10.30
CA GLN A 33 5.93 13.91 9.03
C GLN A 33 5.49 12.46 8.75
N VAL A 34 4.22 12.15 9.02
CA VAL A 34 3.61 10.84 8.74
C VAL A 34 2.90 10.89 7.38
N GLY A 35 3.56 10.33 6.38
CA GLY A 35 3.00 10.11 5.05
C GLY A 35 2.01 8.95 5.08
N ARG A 36 1.04 9.00 4.19
CA ARG A 36 0.06 7.93 4.02
C ARG A 36 -0.04 7.55 2.56
N VAL A 37 -0.21 6.25 2.32
CA VAL A 37 -0.58 5.74 1.00
C VAL A 37 -2.07 5.43 0.98
N ASP A 38 -2.78 6.06 0.04
CA ASP A 38 -4.22 5.85 -0.16
C ASP A 38 -4.49 5.07 -1.46
N PHE A 39 -5.49 4.19 -1.41
CA PHE A 39 -6.02 3.42 -2.55
C PHE A 39 -4.97 2.75 -3.45
N VAL A 40 -4.34 1.68 -2.97
CA VAL A 40 -3.58 0.78 -3.86
C VAL A 40 -4.55 -0.13 -4.60
N VAL A 41 -4.72 0.13 -5.89
CA VAL A 41 -5.69 -0.55 -6.75
C VAL A 41 -5.08 -1.02 -8.07
N SER A 42 -5.62 -2.12 -8.58
CA SER A 42 -5.32 -2.64 -9.92
C SER A 42 -6.62 -3.08 -10.59
N HIS A 43 -6.76 -2.74 -11.87
CA HIS A 43 -7.91 -3.10 -12.68
C HIS A 43 -8.07 -4.64 -12.70
N PRO A 44 -9.30 -5.18 -12.57
CA PRO A 44 -9.55 -6.62 -12.47
C PRO A 44 -8.84 -7.46 -13.53
N ASP A 45 -8.91 -7.03 -14.79
CA ASP A 45 -8.35 -7.73 -15.95
C ASP A 45 -6.82 -7.67 -16.04
N PHE A 46 -6.18 -6.86 -15.18
CA PHE A 46 -4.73 -6.64 -15.17
C PHE A 46 -4.09 -7.05 -13.83
N ARG A 47 -4.80 -7.86 -13.02
CA ARG A 47 -4.28 -8.39 -11.75
C ARG A 47 -3.23 -9.48 -12.00
N GLY A 48 -2.42 -9.75 -10.98
CA GLY A 48 -1.35 -10.76 -11.05
C GLY A 48 -0.06 -10.29 -11.76
N LEU A 49 -0.08 -9.10 -12.37
CA LEU A 49 1.06 -8.52 -13.10
C LEU A 49 1.99 -7.67 -12.22
N GLY A 50 1.75 -7.59 -10.91
CA GLY A 50 2.56 -6.77 -9.99
C GLY A 50 2.35 -5.25 -10.11
N LEU A 51 1.38 -4.77 -10.90
CA LEU A 51 1.18 -3.34 -11.16
C LEU A 51 0.91 -2.52 -9.90
N GLY A 52 0.12 -3.05 -8.96
CA GLY A 52 -0.12 -2.41 -7.66
C GLY A 52 1.17 -2.19 -6.85
N LYS A 53 2.13 -3.12 -6.96
CA LYS A 53 3.45 -2.99 -6.30
C LYS A 53 4.27 -1.87 -6.93
N VAL A 54 4.21 -1.73 -8.26
CA VAL A 54 4.94 -0.68 -9.01
C VAL A 54 4.46 0.70 -8.58
N VAL A 55 3.15 0.97 -8.65
CA VAL A 55 2.62 2.29 -8.25
C VAL A 55 2.91 2.59 -6.78
N LEU A 56 2.80 1.60 -5.90
CA LEU A 56 3.11 1.76 -4.48
C LEU A 56 4.58 2.15 -4.26
N ILE A 57 5.54 1.43 -4.85
CA ILE A 57 6.97 1.75 -4.71
C ILE A 57 7.27 3.18 -5.15
N GLU A 58 6.67 3.64 -6.25
CA GLU A 58 6.88 5.01 -6.73
C GLU A 58 6.31 6.07 -5.78
N VAL A 59 5.15 5.82 -5.17
CA VAL A 59 4.61 6.69 -4.11
C VAL A 59 5.50 6.67 -2.87
N LEU A 60 6.02 5.51 -2.45
CA LEU A 60 6.95 5.41 -1.32
C LEU A 60 8.24 6.22 -1.57
N ARG A 61 8.82 6.11 -2.77
CA ARG A 61 9.99 6.89 -3.18
C ARG A 61 9.71 8.39 -3.13
N PHE A 62 8.53 8.82 -3.56
CA PHE A 62 8.13 10.22 -3.46
C PHE A 62 8.07 10.70 -2.01
N LEU A 63 7.36 9.98 -1.14
CA LEU A 63 7.23 10.34 0.27
C LEU A 63 8.60 10.37 0.98
N GLN A 64 9.48 9.42 0.68
CA GLN A 64 10.86 9.42 1.18
C GLN A 64 11.64 10.67 0.71
N LYS A 65 11.56 11.04 -0.57
CA LYS A 65 12.21 12.25 -1.12
C LYS A 65 11.67 13.55 -0.49
N LYS A 66 10.40 13.58 -0.08
CA LYS A 66 9.79 14.69 0.64
C LYS A 66 10.05 14.65 2.16
N ASN A 67 10.95 13.78 2.63
CA ASN A 67 11.38 13.64 4.02
C ASN A 67 10.29 13.16 5.02
N TYR A 68 9.23 12.48 4.56
CA TYR A 68 8.32 11.81 5.48
C TYR A 68 9.06 10.70 6.23
N LYS A 69 8.96 10.72 7.57
CA LYS A 69 9.72 9.81 8.47
C LYS A 69 9.03 8.49 8.68
N THR A 70 7.70 8.53 8.68
CA THR A 70 6.85 7.35 8.79
C THR A 70 5.93 7.34 7.59
N ILE A 71 5.74 6.16 6.99
CA ILE A 71 4.74 5.96 5.94
C ILE A 71 3.81 4.84 6.40
N MET A 72 2.51 5.09 6.37
CA MET A 72 1.50 4.12 6.77
C MET A 72 0.41 3.96 5.72
N LEU A 73 -0.40 2.92 5.87
CA LEU A 73 -1.63 2.71 5.13
C LEU A 73 -2.63 1.93 5.97
N TYR A 74 -3.91 2.02 5.61
CA TYR A 74 -4.94 1.16 6.17
C TYR A 74 -5.30 0.07 5.15
N THR A 75 -5.56 -1.13 5.64
CA THR A 75 -6.05 -2.24 4.82
C THR A 75 -6.90 -3.18 5.65
N ASP A 76 -7.87 -3.81 5.01
CA ASP A 76 -8.65 -4.88 5.62
C ASP A 76 -7.90 -6.22 5.57
N ASP A 77 -8.22 -7.09 6.52
CA ASP A 77 -7.60 -8.41 6.73
C ASP A 77 -7.92 -9.43 5.63
N TRP A 78 -9.05 -9.29 4.95
CA TRP A 78 -9.43 -10.16 3.83
C TRP A 78 -8.63 -9.88 2.55
N ARG A 79 -7.89 -8.76 2.47
CA ARG A 79 -7.07 -8.38 1.31
C ARG A 79 -5.71 -9.11 1.31
N ILE A 80 -5.72 -10.43 1.48
CA ILE A 80 -4.52 -11.28 1.61
C ILE A 80 -3.43 -10.99 0.55
N PRO A 81 -3.73 -10.82 -0.75
CA PRO A 81 -2.69 -10.48 -1.73
C PRO A 81 -2.02 -9.12 -1.47
N ALA A 82 -2.79 -8.12 -1.03
CA ALA A 82 -2.26 -6.80 -0.70
C ALA A 82 -1.43 -6.85 0.59
N LEU A 83 -1.88 -7.58 1.60
CA LEU A 83 -1.13 -7.79 2.85
C LEU A 83 0.22 -8.44 2.59
N GLY A 84 0.28 -9.51 1.79
CA GLY A 84 1.54 -10.13 1.39
C GLY A 84 2.46 -9.17 0.66
N MET A 85 1.91 -8.33 -0.23
CA MET A 85 2.67 -7.29 -0.93
C MET A 85 3.23 -6.24 0.04
N TYR A 86 2.43 -5.69 0.95
CA TYR A 86 2.88 -4.69 1.92
C TYR A 86 3.97 -5.26 2.84
N LEU A 87 3.78 -6.46 3.38
CA LEU A 87 4.79 -7.15 4.19
C LEU A 87 6.09 -7.36 3.40
N SER A 88 6.00 -7.75 2.12
CA SER A 88 7.19 -7.91 1.26
C SER A 88 7.96 -6.61 0.99
N LEU A 89 7.33 -5.46 1.24
CA LEU A 89 7.92 -4.12 1.11
C LEU A 89 8.39 -3.55 2.46
N GLY A 90 8.32 -4.33 3.53
CA GLY A 90 8.79 -3.94 4.87
C GLY A 90 7.75 -3.16 5.69
N PHE A 91 6.48 -3.17 5.31
CA PHE A 91 5.43 -2.69 6.22
C PHE A 91 5.25 -3.68 7.37
N GLU A 92 5.03 -3.16 8.56
CA GLU A 92 4.75 -3.94 9.76
C GLU A 92 3.34 -3.66 10.27
N PRO A 93 2.66 -4.67 10.85
CA PRO A 93 1.33 -4.49 11.40
C PRO A 93 1.37 -3.66 12.69
N GLU A 94 0.61 -2.56 12.72
CA GLU A 94 0.38 -1.82 13.95
C GLU A 94 -0.81 -2.44 14.72
N ILE A 95 -0.53 -3.04 15.88
CA ILE A 95 -1.53 -3.72 16.70
C ILE A 95 -2.21 -2.71 17.64
N THR A 96 -3.41 -2.26 17.27
CA THR A 96 -4.16 -1.25 18.03
C THR A 96 -5.40 -1.80 18.73
N ARG A 97 -5.77 -3.06 18.48
CA ARG A 97 -6.95 -3.72 19.07
C ARG A 97 -6.62 -5.12 19.57
N HIS A 98 -7.32 -5.56 20.61
CA HIS A 98 -7.11 -6.84 21.27
C HIS A 98 -7.37 -8.06 20.37
N ASP A 99 -8.25 -7.95 19.37
CA ASP A 99 -8.58 -9.05 18.46
C ASP A 99 -7.60 -9.19 17.28
N MET A 100 -6.75 -8.18 17.04
CA MET A 100 -5.84 -8.17 15.90
C MET A 100 -4.78 -9.27 15.91
N PRO A 101 -4.17 -9.65 17.06
CA PRO A 101 -3.21 -10.76 17.09
C PRO A 101 -3.76 -12.05 16.46
N GLY A 102 -4.96 -12.48 16.89
CA GLY A 102 -5.59 -13.69 16.34
C GLY A 102 -5.98 -13.57 14.86
N ARG A 103 -6.25 -12.36 14.36
CA ARG A 103 -6.46 -12.10 12.92
C ARG A 103 -5.15 -12.22 12.15
N TRP A 104 -4.05 -11.69 12.68
CA TRP A 104 -2.71 -11.80 12.09
C TRP A 104 -2.19 -13.24 12.05
N ASP A 105 -2.49 -14.05 13.05
CA ASP A 105 -2.17 -15.49 13.01
C ASP A 105 -2.85 -16.19 11.82
N LYS A 106 -4.14 -15.91 11.59
CA LYS A 106 -4.88 -16.43 10.42
C LYS A 106 -4.31 -15.93 9.09
N ILE A 107 -3.93 -14.65 9.02
CA ILE A 107 -3.32 -14.05 7.82
C ILE A 107 -1.98 -14.74 7.51
N LYS A 108 -1.09 -14.88 8.50
CA LYS A 108 0.23 -15.51 8.34
C LYS A 108 0.10 -16.95 7.85
N ASN A 109 -0.75 -17.74 8.50
CA ASN A 109 -1.03 -19.12 8.07
C ASN A 109 -1.53 -19.20 6.62
N THR A 110 -2.38 -18.25 6.21
CA THR A 110 -2.90 -18.18 4.84
C THR A 110 -1.80 -17.83 3.83
N LEU A 111 -0.91 -16.89 4.17
CA LEU A 111 0.22 -16.50 3.32
C LEU A 111 1.24 -17.63 3.17
N ASP A 112 1.61 -18.30 4.28
CA ASP A 112 2.56 -19.41 4.27
C ASP A 112 2.06 -20.60 3.43
N SER A 113 0.77 -20.88 3.49
CA SER A 113 0.14 -21.94 2.70
C SER A 113 0.17 -21.65 1.19
N LYS A 114 0.21 -20.37 0.79
CA LYS A 114 0.29 -19.95 -0.61
C LYS A 114 1.71 -19.96 -1.16
N SER A 115 2.72 -19.70 -0.32
CA SER A 115 4.14 -19.69 -0.72
C SER A 115 4.73 -21.09 -0.96
N LYS A 116 4.04 -22.15 -0.50
CA LYS A 116 4.46 -23.56 -0.68
C LYS A 116 3.90 -24.25 -1.93
N LYS A 117 3.13 -23.53 -2.75
CA LYS A 117 2.65 -23.98 -4.07
C LYS A 117 3.50 -23.38 -5.17
#